data_AF-A0A0D2UC55-F1
#
_entry.id   AF-A0A0D2UC55-F1
#
_cell.length_a   1.000
_cell.length_b   1.000
_cell.length_c   1.000
_cell.angle_alpha   90.00
_cell.angle_beta   90.00
_cell.angle_gamma   90.00
#
_symmetry.space_group_name_H-M   'P 1'
#
loop_
_entity.id
_entity.type
_entity.pdbx_description
1 polymer ?
#
loop_
_entity_poly.entity_id
_entity_poly.type
_entity_poly.pdbx_seq_one_letter_code
_entity_poly.pdbx_strand_id
1 'polypeptide(L)'
;GPGLTSQTARAIPSIASDNVYCTLLAHSAVHGAMAGYTGFTVGPVNGRHAYIPFNRITEKQNKVVITDRMWARLLSSTNQPSFLNPKDIAEAKEEKQP
;
A
#
# COMPACT_ATOMS: atom_id res chain seq x y z
N GLY A 1 -18.48 -16.30 16.21
CA GLY A 1 -18.87 -14.91 15.95
C GLY A 1 -17.68 -14.15 15.36
N PRO A 2 -17.90 -13.23 14.41
CA PRO A 2 -16.83 -12.55 13.67
C PRO A 2 -16.28 -11.40 14.52
N GLY A 3 -15.35 -11.69 15.44
CA GLY A 3 -14.71 -10.67 16.26
C GLY A 3 -13.26 -10.99 16.65
N LEU A 4 -12.77 -12.20 16.34
CA LEU A 4 -11.51 -12.72 16.85
C LEU A 4 -10.30 -12.51 15.92
N THR A 5 -10.48 -11.96 14.72
CA THR A 5 -9.40 -11.94 13.71
C THR A 5 -8.57 -10.66 13.70
N SER A 6 -9.11 -9.50 14.08
CA SER A 6 -8.42 -8.21 13.92
C SER A 6 -7.24 -8.00 14.89
N GLN A 7 -7.30 -8.59 16.08
CA GLN A 7 -6.19 -8.57 17.04
C GLN A 7 -5.17 -9.65 16.70
N THR A 8 -5.65 -10.85 16.36
CA THR A 8 -4.80 -11.98 15.96
C THR A 8 -3.91 -11.62 14.78
N ALA A 9 -4.45 -11.00 13.73
CA ALA A 9 -3.66 -10.58 12.57
C ALA A 9 -2.51 -9.61 12.90
N ARG A 10 -2.68 -8.74 13.91
CA ARG A 10 -1.66 -7.75 14.32
C ARG A 10 -0.72 -8.24 15.41
N ALA A 11 -1.05 -9.36 16.07
CA ALA A 11 -0.27 -9.93 17.17
C ALA A 11 0.59 -11.13 16.72
N ILE A 12 0.48 -11.57 15.47
CA ILE A 12 1.31 -12.65 14.92
C ILE A 12 2.75 -12.14 14.71
N PRO A 13 3.78 -12.94 15.04
CA PRO A 13 5.17 -12.58 14.79
C PRO A 13 5.44 -12.38 13.29
N SER A 14 6.32 -11.43 12.99
CA SER A 14 6.73 -11.10 11.63
C SER A 14 7.41 -12.27 10.93
N ILE A 15 7.09 -12.46 9.66
CA ILE A 15 7.75 -13.44 8.79
C ILE A 15 9.15 -12.97 8.40
N ALA A 16 9.98 -13.86 7.87
CA ALA A 16 11.38 -13.55 7.55
C ALA A 16 11.55 -12.34 6.61
N SER A 17 10.70 -12.21 5.59
CA SER A 17 10.72 -11.05 4.69
C SER A 17 10.41 -9.74 5.40
N ASP A 18 9.44 -9.76 6.31
CA ASP A 18 9.03 -8.57 7.07
C ASP A 18 10.12 -8.16 8.06
N ASN A 19 10.83 -9.13 8.64
CA ASN A 19 12.00 -8.86 9.49
C ASN A 19 13.11 -8.15 8.72
N VAL A 20 13.49 -8.68 7.55
CA VAL A 20 14.53 -8.08 6.69
C VAL A 20 14.11 -6.67 6.27
N TYR A 21 12.84 -6.49 5.89
CA TYR A 21 12.31 -5.21 5.47
C TYR A 21 12.31 -4.18 6.60
N CYS A 22 11.86 -4.55 7.80
CA CYS A 22 11.90 -3.69 8.98
C CYS A 22 13.33 -3.28 9.35
N THR A 23 14.30 -4.20 9.29
CA THR A 23 15.71 -3.87 9.53
C THR A 23 16.24 -2.86 8.49
N LEU A 24 15.91 -3.03 7.21
CA LEU A 24 16.36 -2.13 6.16
C LEU A 24 15.76 -0.72 6.28
N LEU A 25 14.48 -0.63 6.63
CA LEU A 25 13.84 0.65 6.96
C LEU A 25 14.49 1.31 8.17
N ALA A 26 14.75 0.56 9.24
CA ALA A 26 15.38 1.08 10.45
C ALA A 26 16.77 1.63 10.18
N HIS A 27 17.62 0.89 9.46
CA HIS A 27 18.96 1.35 9.09
C HIS A 27 18.93 2.64 8.27
N SER A 28 18.04 2.69 7.28
CA SER A 28 17.90 3.86 6.41
C SER A 28 17.44 5.09 7.19
N ALA A 29 16.52 4.91 8.15
CA ALA A 29 16.01 5.97 9.01
C ALA A 29 17.10 6.51 9.93
N VAL A 30 17.87 5.61 10.57
CA VAL A 30 19.01 5.98 11.44
C VAL A 30 20.07 6.72 10.63
N HIS A 31 20.43 6.22 9.44
CA HIS A 31 21.40 6.91 8.58
C HIS A 31 20.94 8.34 8.27
N GLY A 32 19.68 8.53 7.87
CA GLY A 32 19.13 9.84 7.57
C GLY A 32 19.12 10.77 8.78
N ALA A 33 18.74 10.26 9.96
CA ALA A 33 18.77 11.02 11.20
C ALA A 33 20.21 11.41 11.61
N MET A 34 21.18 10.50 11.46
CA MET A 34 22.60 10.75 11.74
C MET A 34 23.22 11.76 10.76
N ALA A 35 22.71 11.85 9.54
CA ALA A 35 23.08 12.89 8.57
C ALA A 35 22.42 14.26 8.87
N GLY A 36 21.61 14.35 9.92
CA GLY A 36 20.93 15.58 10.34
C GLY A 36 19.60 15.86 9.62
N TYR A 37 19.07 14.90 8.84
CA TYR A 37 17.76 15.04 8.23
C TYR A 37 16.65 14.83 9.28
N THR A 38 15.55 15.56 9.12
CA THR A 38 14.37 15.49 10.00
C THR A 38 13.09 15.63 9.17
N GLY A 39 11.92 15.31 9.75
CA GLY A 39 10.64 15.54 9.06
C GLY A 39 10.36 14.59 7.88
N PHE A 40 10.97 13.40 7.86
CA PHE A 40 10.85 12.43 6.78
C PHE A 40 10.48 11.04 7.31
N THR A 41 9.91 10.20 6.44
CA THR A 41 9.84 8.75 6.62
C THR A 41 10.71 8.04 5.59
N VAL A 42 10.99 6.76 5.82
CA VAL A 42 11.64 5.89 4.83
C VAL A 42 10.62 4.92 4.26
N GLY A 43 10.65 4.72 2.95
CA GLY A 43 9.87 3.67 2.31
C GLY A 43 10.41 3.30 0.93
N PRO A 44 9.97 2.16 0.37
CA PRO A 44 10.25 1.78 -0.99
C PRO A 44 9.43 2.63 -1.96
N VAL A 45 10.10 3.22 -2.95
CA VAL A 45 9.52 3.93 -4.08
C VAL A 45 10.08 3.27 -5.33
N ASN A 46 9.22 2.65 -6.15
CA ASN A 46 9.62 1.95 -7.37
C ASN A 46 10.79 0.95 -7.16
N GLY A 47 10.76 0.21 -6.04
CA GLY A 47 11.78 -0.79 -5.71
C GLY A 47 13.08 -0.25 -5.10
N ARG A 48 13.17 1.06 -4.80
CA ARG A 48 14.33 1.67 -4.13
C ARG A 48 13.92 2.32 -2.80
N HIS A 49 14.76 2.22 -1.78
CA HIS A 49 14.53 2.91 -0.51
C HIS A 49 14.79 4.41 -0.66
N ALA A 50 13.82 5.23 -0.27
CA ALA A 50 13.86 6.68 -0.41
C ALA A 50 13.43 7.38 0.87
N TYR A 51 13.92 8.62 1.05
CA TYR A 51 13.46 9.55 2.08
C TYR A 51 12.28 10.35 1.54
N ILE A 52 11.16 10.30 2.26
CA ILE A 52 9.90 10.91 1.84
C ILE A 52 9.48 11.93 2.90
N PRO A 53 9.38 13.22 2.55
CA PRO A 53 8.90 14.27 3.47
C PRO A 53 7.46 14.04 3.96
N PHE A 54 7.17 14.41 5.22
CA PHE A 54 5.84 14.19 5.81
C PHE A 54 4.68 14.89 5.09
N ASN A 55 4.91 16.11 4.59
CA ASN A 55 3.90 16.83 3.79
C ASN A 55 3.44 16.01 2.59
N ARG A 56 4.36 15.30 1.92
CA ARG A 56 4.02 14.50 0.74
C ARG A 56 3.26 13.21 1.08
N ILE A 57 3.49 12.65 2.25
CA ILE A 57 2.87 11.39 2.69
C ILE A 57 1.42 11.59 3.10
N THR A 58 1.12 12.74 3.73
CA THR A 58 -0.24 13.03 4.23
C THR A 58 -1.17 13.56 3.15
N GLU A 59 -0.64 14.02 2.01
CA GLU A 59 -1.41 14.58 0.89
C GLU A 59 -2.43 13.59 0.28
N LYS A 60 -2.06 12.31 0.13
CA LYS A 60 -2.89 11.32 -0.57
C LYS A 60 -2.76 9.94 0.06
N GLN A 61 -3.89 9.22 0.09
CA GLN A 61 -3.93 7.82 0.47
C GLN A 61 -4.01 6.93 -0.78
N ASN A 62 -3.32 5.79 -0.75
CA ASN A 62 -3.41 4.81 -1.83
C ASN A 62 -4.78 4.11 -1.76
N LYS A 63 -5.61 4.30 -2.79
CA LYS A 63 -6.91 3.64 -2.92
C LYS A 63 -6.79 2.47 -3.89
N VAL A 64 -7.48 1.37 -3.56
CA VAL A 64 -7.58 0.23 -4.47
C VAL A 64 -8.35 0.67 -5.71
N VAL A 65 -7.73 0.49 -6.88
CA VAL A 65 -8.36 0.76 -8.17
C VAL A 65 -9.23 -0.43 -8.55
N ILE A 66 -10.54 -0.28 -8.38
CA ILE A 66 -11.53 -1.35 -8.61
C ILE A 66 -11.75 -1.69 -10.10
N THR A 67 -11.14 -0.92 -11.00
CA THR A 67 -11.22 -1.15 -12.45
C THR A 67 -9.96 -1.84 -13.00
N ASP A 68 -8.93 -2.05 -12.17
CA ASP A 68 -7.66 -2.63 -12.60
C ASP A 68 -7.67 -4.16 -12.59
N ARG A 69 -6.73 -4.76 -13.33
CA ARG A 69 -6.55 -6.20 -13.48
C ARG A 69 -6.40 -6.92 -12.14
N MET A 70 -5.74 -6.31 -11.16
CA MET A 70 -5.56 -6.93 -9.85
C MET A 70 -6.90 -7.11 -9.13
N TRP A 71 -7.79 -6.11 -9.22
CA TRP A 71 -9.15 -6.21 -8.68
C TRP A 71 -10.01 -7.21 -9.44
N ALA A 72 -9.92 -7.22 -10.78
CA ALA A 72 -10.61 -8.22 -11.60
C ALA A 72 -10.18 -9.66 -11.24
N ARG A 73 -8.87 -9.88 -10.98
CA ARG A 73 -8.37 -11.18 -10.51
C ARG A 73 -8.96 -11.55 -9.16
N LEU A 74 -9.03 -10.60 -8.23
CA LEU A 74 -9.66 -10.81 -6.92
C LEU A 74 -11.12 -11.25 -7.10
N LEU A 75 -11.94 -10.52 -7.86
CA LEU A 75 -13.34 -10.89 -8.13
C LEU A 75 -13.48 -12.28 -8.77
N SER A 76 -12.63 -12.61 -9.74
CA SER A 76 -12.66 -13.93 -10.40
C SER A 76 -12.30 -15.08 -9.45
N SER A 77 -11.43 -14.84 -8.46
CA SER A 77 -10.98 -15.86 -7.52
C SER A 77 -11.99 -16.10 -6.39
N THR A 78 -12.76 -15.08 -6.03
CA THR A 78 -13.74 -15.13 -4.95
C THR A 78 -15.17 -15.36 -5.44
N ASN A 79 -15.40 -15.32 -6.76
CA ASN A 79 -16.72 -15.31 -7.40
C ASN A 79 -17.68 -14.23 -6.83
N GLN A 80 -17.12 -13.13 -6.32
CA GLN A 80 -17.91 -12.01 -5.79
C GLN A 80 -18.46 -11.15 -6.93
N PRO A 81 -19.70 -10.63 -6.82
CA PRO A 81 -20.25 -9.72 -7.80
C PRO A 81 -19.46 -8.40 -7.82
N SER A 82 -19.36 -7.79 -9.00
CA SER A 82 -18.78 -6.46 -9.15
C SER A 82 -19.61 -5.40 -8.41
N PHE A 83 -18.95 -4.53 -7.66
CA PHE A 83 -19.58 -3.38 -6.98
C PHE A 83 -19.73 -2.13 -7.88
N LEU A 84 -19.30 -2.21 -9.15
CA LEU A 84 -19.40 -1.10 -10.10
C LEU A 84 -20.80 -1.02 -10.72
N ASN A 85 -21.36 0.19 -10.81
CA ASN A 85 -22.51 0.41 -11.67
C ASN A 85 -22.07 0.40 -13.14
N PRO A 86 -22.95 0.06 -14.10
CA PRO A 86 -22.62 0.07 -15.53
C PRO A 86 -22.08 1.41 -16.05
N LYS A 87 -22.46 2.53 -15.40
CA LYS A 87 -22.00 3.88 -15.73
C LYS A 87 -20.52 4.09 -15.35
N ASP A 88 -20.11 3.62 -14.17
CA ASP A 88 -18.74 3.73 -13.65
C ASP A 88 -17.74 2.92 -14.50
N ILE A 89 -18.22 1.83 -15.12
CA ILE A 89 -17.43 1.00 -16.04
C ILE A 89 -17.17 1.72 -17.37
N ALA A 90 -18.09 2.56 -17.82
CA ALA A 90 -17.96 3.32 -19.06
C ALA A 90 -16.98 4.49 -18.89
N GLU A 91 -17.09 5.24 -17.79
CA GLU A 91 -16.22 6.38 -17.48
C GLU A 91 -14.75 5.96 -17.29
N ALA A 92 -14.50 4.82 -16.63
CA ALA A 92 -13.17 4.26 -16.47
C ALA A 92 -12.50 3.78 -17.77
N LYS A 93 -13.27 3.60 -18.85
CA LYS A 93 -12.73 3.27 -20.19
C LYS A 93 -12.36 4.52 -20.98
N GLU A 94 -12.94 5.69 -20.69
CA GLU A 94 -12.63 6.97 -21.34
C GLU A 94 -11.40 7.64 -20.75
N GLU A 95 -11.17 7.60 -19.43
CA GLU A 95 -9.97 8.18 -18.80
C GLU A 95 -8.63 7.53 -19.21
N LYS A 96 -8.66 6.38 -19.90
CA LYS A 96 -7.46 5.63 -20.30
C LYS A 96 -7.00 5.91 -21.73
N GLN A 97 -7.58 6.89 -22.43
CA GLN A 97 -7.13 7.32 -23.77
C GLN A 97 -6.35 8.65 -23.67
N PRO A 98 -5.10 8.71 -24.12
CA PRO A 98 -4.39 9.99 -24.32
C PRO A 98 -4.95 10.77 -25.52
#